data_AF-A0A6V7L2C8-F1
#
_entry.id   AF-A0A6V7L2C8-F1
#
_cell.length_a   1.000
_cell.length_b   1.000
_cell.length_c   1.000
_cell.angle_alpha   90.00
_cell.angle_beta   90.00
_cell.angle_gamma   90.00
#
_symmetry.space_group_name_H-M   'P 1'
#
loop_
_entity.id
_entity.type
_entity.pdbx_description
1 polymer ?
#
loop_
_entity_poly.entity_id
_entity_poly.type
_entity_poly.pdbx_seq_one_letter_code
_entity_poly.pdbx_strand_id
1 'polypeptide(L)'
;VRKSFNCGAFISQTIFMTASAFVGSPTAAVACITIAVGLGGFAWSGFSVNHLDIAPQHASILMGIGNTIATIPGIVSPIITGYIVKNK
;
A
#
# COMPACT_ATOMS: atom_id res chain seq x y z
N VAL A 1 3.61 19.11 4.68
CA VAL A 1 2.62 18.47 5.59
C VAL A 1 1.88 17.29 4.96
N ARG A 2 1.06 17.47 3.90
CA ARG A 2 0.34 16.36 3.23
C ARG A 2 1.24 15.27 2.64
N LYS A 3 2.29 15.65 1.90
CA LYS A 3 3.28 14.70 1.33
C LYS A 3 4.01 13.88 2.41
N SER A 4 4.45 14.54 3.49
CA SER A 4 5.17 13.89 4.59
C SER A 4 4.30 12.89 5.35
N PHE A 5 3.00 13.18 5.51
CA PHE A 5 2.07 12.29 6.19
C PHE A 5 1.76 11.04 5.35
N ASN A 6 1.61 11.20 4.03
CA ASN A 6 1.42 10.09 3.11
C ASN A 6 2.65 9.17 3.05
N CYS A 7 3.86 9.74 2.91
CA CYS A 7 5.09 8.95 2.94
C CYS A 7 5.30 8.27 4.30
N GLY A 8 5.04 8.98 5.41
CA GLY A 8 5.14 8.41 6.75
C GLY A 8 4.21 7.23 6.97
N ALA A 9 2.98 7.29 6.45
CA ALA A 9 2.01 6.21 6.52
C ALA A 9 2.40 4.99 5.65
N PHE A 10 2.96 5.19 4.45
CA PHE A 10 3.46 4.07 3.64
C PHE A 10 4.71 3.42 4.25
N ILE A 11 5.59 4.22 4.86
CA ILE A 11 6.76 3.71 5.57
C ILE A 11 6.32 2.89 6.79
N SER A 12 5.38 3.40 7.60
CA SER A 12 4.88 2.65 8.76
C SER A 12 4.16 1.38 8.33
N GLN A 13 3.32 1.43 7.29
CA GLN A 13 2.67 0.24 6.72
C GLN A 13 3.71 -0.82 6.29
N THR A 14 4.79 -0.41 5.61
CA THR A 14 5.86 -1.33 5.17
C THR A 14 6.57 -1.98 6.35
N ILE A 15 6.87 -1.22 7.40
CA ILE A 15 7.53 -1.72 8.62
C ILE A 15 6.65 -2.76 9.31
N PHE A 16 5.37 -2.47 9.54
CA PHE A 16 4.46 -3.40 10.22
C PHE A 16 4.15 -4.65 9.37
N MET A 17 4.06 -4.51 8.05
CA MET A 17 3.84 -5.64 7.15
C MET A 17 5.09 -6.53 6.98
N THR A 18 6.28 -5.95 7.13
CA THR A 18 7.53 -6.73 7.20
C THR A 18 7.67 -7.41 8.55
N ALA A 19 7.32 -6.73 9.65
CA ALA A 19 7.34 -7.32 10.98
C ALA A 19 6.37 -8.52 11.11
N SER A 20 5.18 -8.45 10.50
CA SER A 20 4.24 -9.58 10.52
C SER A 20 4.78 -10.82 9.80
N ALA A 21 5.70 -10.68 8.84
CA ALA A 21 6.34 -11.81 8.17
C ALA A 21 7.28 -12.62 9.07
N PHE A 22 7.78 -12.02 10.16
CA PHE A 22 8.66 -12.70 11.14
C PHE A 22 7.90 -13.23 12.37
N VAL A 23 6.59 -12.97 12.47
CA VAL A 23 5.77 -13.38 13.61
C VAL A 23 5.15 -14.75 13.33
N GLY A 24 5.51 -15.75 14.14
CA GLY A 24 4.96 -17.12 14.03
C GLY A 24 3.59 -17.32 14.68
N SER A 25 3.05 -16.32 15.39
CA SER A 25 1.74 -16.43 16.06
C SER A 25 0.63 -15.79 15.22
N PRO A 26 -0.45 -16.54 14.87
CA PRO A 26 -1.51 -16.04 14.01
C PRO A 26 -2.21 -14.80 14.56
N THR A 27 -2.44 -14.75 15.88
CA THR A 27 -3.10 -13.62 16.53
C THR A 27 -2.28 -12.33 16.43
N ALA A 28 -0.96 -12.45 16.60
CA ALA A 28 -0.05 -11.30 16.50
C ALA A 28 0.18 -10.85 15.04
N ALA A 29 0.16 -11.78 14.09
CA ALA A 29 0.22 -11.46 12.66
C ALA A 29 -1.02 -10.67 12.20
N VAL A 30 -2.22 -11.11 12.60
CA VAL A 30 -3.48 -10.41 12.27
C VAL A 30 -3.53 -9.01 12.89
N ALA A 31 -3.10 -8.88 14.15
CA ALA A 31 -3.02 -7.57 14.81
C ALA A 31 -2.05 -6.61 14.09
N CYS A 32 -0.85 -7.07 13.72
CA CYS A 32 0.12 -6.27 12.98
C CYS A 32 -0.39 -5.84 11.60
N ILE A 33 -1.00 -6.75 10.84
CA ILE A 33 -1.55 -6.45 9.51
C ILE A 33 -2.71 -5.46 9.63
N THR A 34 -3.57 -5.60 10.64
CA THR A 34 -4.69 -4.67 10.88
C THR A 34 -4.19 -3.25 11.16
N ILE A 35 -3.15 -3.11 12.00
CA ILE A 35 -2.52 -1.81 12.29
C ILE A 35 -1.84 -1.24 11.04
N ALA A 36 -1.13 -2.07 10.28
CA ALA A 36 -0.48 -1.67 9.03
C ALA A 36 -1.49 -1.11 8.01
N VAL A 37 -2.58 -1.83 7.77
CA VAL A 37 -3.62 -1.45 6.81
C VAL A 37 -4.40 -0.23 7.30
N GLY A 38 -4.68 -0.13 8.61
CA GLY A 38 -5.33 1.04 9.20
C GLY A 38 -4.53 2.33 9.02
N LEU A 39 -3.22 2.28 9.23
CA LEU A 39 -2.31 3.40 8.97
C LEU A 39 -2.20 3.71 7.47
N GLY A 40 -2.17 2.69 6.61
CA GLY A 40 -2.18 2.82 5.16
C GLY A 40 -3.44 3.49 4.60
N GLY A 41 -4.62 3.19 5.16
CA GLY A 41 -5.88 3.82 4.80
C GLY A 41 -5.89 5.34 5.07
N PHE A 42 -5.18 5.78 6.11
CA PHE A 42 -4.98 7.20 6.39
C PHE A 42 -4.17 7.90 5.27
N ALA A 43 -3.20 7.21 4.66
CA ALA A 43 -2.42 7.72 3.53
C ALA A 43 -3.31 7.98 2.30
N TRP A 44 -4.22 7.05 2.02
CA TRP A 44 -5.18 7.14 0.91
C TRP A 44 -6.07 8.37 0.98
N SER A 45 -6.50 8.75 2.19
CA SER A 45 -7.30 9.96 2.39
C SER A 45 -6.57 11.24 1.96
N GLY A 46 -5.23 11.30 2.11
CA GLY A 46 -4.39 12.40 1.65
C GLY A 46 -4.11 12.38 0.14
N PHE A 47 -4.05 11.20 -0.46
CA PHE A 47 -3.79 11.03 -1.90
C PHE A 47 -4.99 11.43 -2.76
N SER A 48 -6.20 11.14 -2.30
CA SER A 48 -7.45 11.48 -3.00
C SER A 48 -7.63 12.99 -3.15
N VAL A 49 -7.31 13.76 -2.10
CA VAL A 49 -7.38 15.23 -2.15
C VAL A 49 -6.25 15.86 -2.98
N ASN A 50 -5.09 15.20 -3.12
CA ASN A 50 -3.97 15.70 -3.92
C ASN A 50 -4.27 15.70 -5.44
N HIS A 51 -5.14 14.80 -5.92
CA HIS A 51 -5.60 14.80 -7.32
C HIS A 51 -6.56 15.95 -7.62
N LEU A 52 -7.45 16.26 -6.68
CA LEU A 52 -8.40 17.38 -6.78
C LEU A 52 -7.70 18.75 -6.72
N ASP A 53 -6.60 18.85 -5.98
CA ASP A 53 -5.79 20.08 -5.85
C ASP A 53 -4.99 20.40 -7.12
N ILE A 54 -4.49 19.38 -7.83
CA ILE A 54 -3.59 19.56 -8.98
C ILE A 54 -4.35 19.79 -10.30
N ALA A 55 -5.47 19.10 -10.54
CA ALA A 55 -6.23 19.24 -11.77
C ALA A 55 -7.67 18.70 -11.62
N PRO A 56 -8.66 19.53 -11.22
CA PRO A 56 -10.04 19.06 -11.05
C PRO A 56 -10.65 18.51 -12.35
N GLN A 57 -10.19 19.00 -13.52
CA GLN A 57 -10.71 18.60 -14.83
C GLN A 57 -10.08 17.31 -15.38
N HIS A 58 -8.94 16.85 -14.83
CA HIS A 58 -8.19 15.66 -15.31
C HIS A 58 -7.88 14.64 -14.18
N ALA A 59 -8.42 14.86 -12.98
CA ALA A 59 -8.18 14.03 -11.81
C ALA A 59 -8.49 12.54 -12.07
N SER A 60 -9.57 12.25 -12.79
CA SER A 60 -9.99 10.88 -13.15
C SER A 60 -9.05 10.20 -14.14
N ILE A 61 -8.48 10.93 -15.09
CA ILE A 61 -7.52 10.38 -16.08
C ILE A 61 -6.19 10.08 -15.38
N LEU A 62 -5.70 10.99 -14.55
CA LEU A 62 -4.46 10.81 -13.80
C LEU A 62 -4.56 9.65 -12.80
N MET A 63 -5.72 9.53 -12.12
CA MET A 63 -6.00 8.42 -11.22
C MET A 63 -6.18 7.09 -11.99
N GLY A 64 -6.74 7.14 -13.20
CA GLY A 64 -6.84 5.99 -14.10
C GLY A 64 -5.46 5.47 -14.53
N ILE A 65 -4.58 6.35 -14.99
CA ILE A 65 -3.18 6.02 -15.35
C ILE A 65 -2.43 5.48 -14.14
N GLY A 66 -2.61 6.09 -12.96
CA GLY A 66 -2.02 5.60 -11.71
C GLY A 66 -2.48 4.19 -11.36
N ASN A 67 -3.76 3.87 -11.57
CA ASN A 67 -4.30 2.53 -11.34
C ASN A 67 -3.78 1.49 -12.33
N THR A 68 -3.62 1.84 -13.62
CA THR A 68 -3.00 0.92 -14.58
C THR A 68 -1.56 0.61 -14.19
N ILE A 69 -0.78 1.62 -13.80
CA ILE A 69 0.59 1.43 -13.33
C ILE A 69 0.61 0.60 -12.04
N ALA A 70 -0.33 0.83 -11.10
CA ALA A 70 -0.44 0.07 -9.85
C ALA A 70 -0.90 -1.39 -10.05
N THR A 71 -1.61 -1.68 -11.15
CA THR A 71 -2.08 -3.03 -11.46
C THR A 71 -0.92 -3.94 -11.92
N ILE A 72 0.10 -3.39 -12.60
CA ILE A 72 1.27 -4.15 -13.06
C ILE A 72 1.98 -4.88 -11.88
N PRO A 73 2.42 -4.21 -10.81
CA PRO A 73 3.03 -4.90 -9.66
C PRO A 73 2.02 -5.78 -8.92
N GLY A 74 0.72 -5.46 -8.94
CA GLY A 74 -0.34 -6.32 -8.40
C GLY A 74 -0.44 -7.68 -9.11
N ILE A 75 -0.17 -7.71 -10.42
CA ILE A 75 -0.11 -8.95 -11.21
C ILE A 75 1.24 -9.66 -11.03
N VAL A 76 2.35 -8.91 -11.10
CA VAL A 76 3.71 -9.48 -11.09
C VAL A 76 4.11 -10.02 -9.72
N SER A 77 3.70 -9.38 -8.62
CA SER A 77 4.05 -9.75 -7.25
C SER A 77 3.67 -11.19 -6.86
N PRO A 78 2.40 -11.64 -7.02
CA PRO A 78 2.02 -13.00 -6.67
C PRO A 78 2.67 -14.05 -7.59
N ILE A 79 2.94 -13.72 -8.86
CA ILE A 79 3.65 -14.61 -9.78
C ILE A 79 5.05 -14.91 -9.26
N ILE A 80 5.82 -13.86 -8.92
CA ILE A 80 7.17 -14.01 -8.36
C ILE A 80 7.12 -14.73 -7.00
N THR A 81 6.18 -14.35 -6.13
CA THR A 81 6.00 -14.98 -4.82
C THR A 81 5.69 -16.47 -4.93
N GLY A 82 4.86 -16.87 -5.91
CA GLY A 82 4.56 -18.27 -6.19
C GLY A 82 5.78 -19.09 -6.63
N TYR A 83 6.70 -18.49 -7.40
CA TYR A 83 7.97 -19.13 -7.75
C TYR A 83 8.92 -19.25 -6.55
N ILE A 84 8.98 -18.22 -5.68
CA ILE A 84 9.82 -18.21 -4.48
C ILE A 84 9.34 -19.23 -3.45
N VAL A 85 8.02 -19.28 -3.19
CA VAL A 85 7.43 -20.18 -2.20
C VAL A 85 7.43 -21.64 -2.66
N LYS A 86 7.40 -21.92 -3.97
CA LYS A 86 7.51 -23.29 -4.52
C LYS A 86 8.81 -24.01 -4.14
N ASN A 87 9.84 -23.27 -3.71
CA ASN A 87 11.15 -23.80 -3.32
C ASN A 87 11.27 -23.95 -1.79
N LYS A 88 10.16 -24.26 -1.12
CA LYS A 88 10.10 -24.52 0.32
C LYS A 88 9.13 -25.65 0.62
#